data_AF-A0A1C4UU31-F1
#
_entry.id   AF-A0A1C4UU31-F1
#
_cell.length_a   1.000
_cell.length_b   1.000
_cell.length_c   1.000
_cell.angle_alpha   90.00
_cell.angle_beta   90.00
_cell.angle_gamma   90.00
#
_symmetry.space_group_name_H-M   'P 1'
#
loop_
_entity.id
_entity.type
_entity.pdbx_description
1 polymer ?
#
loop_
_entity_poly.entity_id
_entity_poly.type
_entity_poly.pdbx_seq_one_letter_code
_entity_poly.pdbx_strand_id
1 'polypeptide(L)'
;MWHRVAPQLAERYTVVVTDLRGWGDSGKPPSSADHEPYSMRAIARDQIEVMRSLGHERFHLVGHDRGARCAYRLALDEPAVVTRLTVMDVVPVGDVYNRADKAFSLSYWVWSFLAAPAPVPERFIDAAPAVLVDFMLDTWPEVKDAFPAEVRAAYLKQFRDPATVHAICEEFRAAATLDYEQDEADRGVRRIECPVLFLWSQRGQVAKLYDDPLGIWREWSDDVRGGPVPVGHFIPEEAPEQTTRQLLDFLK
;
A
#
# COMPACT_ATOMS: atom_id res chain seq x y z
N MET A 1 4.40 11.13 1.13
CA MET A 1 4.70 10.70 -0.26
C MET A 1 4.12 11.59 -1.38
N TRP A 2 2.80 11.83 -1.50
CA TRP A 2 2.19 12.38 -2.75
C TRP A 2 2.51 13.84 -3.14
N HIS A 3 3.29 14.57 -2.35
CA HIS A 3 3.54 16.01 -2.51
C HIS A 3 4.06 16.46 -3.90
N ARG A 4 4.79 15.60 -4.63
CA ARG A 4 5.31 15.91 -5.97
C ARG A 4 4.35 15.54 -7.11
N VAL A 5 3.36 14.68 -6.84
CA VAL A 5 2.42 14.15 -7.84
C VAL A 5 1.05 14.85 -7.73
N ALA A 6 0.54 15.01 -6.50
CA ALA A 6 -0.79 15.55 -6.25
C ALA A 6 -1.05 16.95 -6.87
N PRO A 7 -0.10 17.92 -6.81
CA PRO A 7 -0.33 19.24 -7.42
C PRO A 7 -0.58 19.19 -8.93
N GLN A 8 0.12 18.30 -9.64
CA GLN A 8 -0.03 18.16 -11.09
C GLN A 8 -1.34 17.46 -11.46
N LEU A 9 -1.78 16.48 -10.66
CA LEU A 9 -3.10 15.87 -10.82
C LEU A 9 -4.23 16.88 -10.54
N ALA A 10 -4.02 17.80 -9.60
CA ALA A 10 -5.01 18.82 -9.23
C ALA A 10 -5.32 19.83 -10.34
N GLU A 11 -4.48 19.90 -11.39
CA GLU A 11 -4.79 20.69 -12.59
C GLU A 11 -5.98 20.12 -13.39
N ARG A 12 -6.35 18.85 -13.18
CA ARG A 12 -7.43 18.17 -13.92
C ARG A 12 -8.47 17.47 -13.04
N TYR A 13 -8.14 17.16 -11.79
CA TYR A 13 -9.00 16.39 -10.88
C TYR A 13 -9.14 17.10 -9.54
N THR A 14 -10.24 16.84 -8.84
CA THR A 14 -10.30 17.07 -7.38
C THR A 14 -9.49 15.97 -6.72
N VAL A 15 -8.34 16.32 -6.14
CA VAL A 15 -7.43 15.35 -5.51
C VAL A 15 -7.67 15.30 -4.01
N VAL A 16 -8.02 14.12 -3.51
CA VAL A 16 -8.16 13.83 -2.08
C VAL A 16 -7.00 12.93 -1.68
N VAL A 17 -6.17 13.38 -0.73
CA VAL A 17 -5.05 12.61 -0.17
C VAL A 17 -5.34 12.38 1.30
N THR A 18 -5.47 11.13 1.70
CA THR A 18 -5.80 10.73 3.07
C THR A 18 -4.60 10.11 3.77
N ASP A 19 -4.52 10.32 5.08
CA ASP A 19 -3.78 9.43 5.97
C ASP A 19 -4.69 8.24 6.28
N LEU A 20 -4.20 7.01 6.09
CA LEU A 20 -4.96 5.81 6.46
C LEU A 20 -5.17 5.77 7.98
N ARG A 21 -6.23 5.12 8.47
CA ARG A 21 -6.35 4.81 9.91
C ARG A 21 -5.05 4.15 10.39
N GLY A 22 -4.58 4.49 11.58
CA GLY A 22 -3.29 4.02 12.09
C GLY A 22 -2.08 4.84 11.68
N TRP A 23 -2.18 5.63 10.60
CA TRP A 23 -1.07 6.42 10.05
C TRP A 23 -1.27 7.92 10.22
N GLY A 24 -0.15 8.65 10.16
CA GLY A 24 -0.15 10.11 10.12
C GLY A 24 -0.98 10.72 11.23
N ASP A 25 -1.82 11.69 10.87
CA ASP A 25 -2.70 12.39 11.79
C ASP A 25 -4.12 11.77 11.86
N SER A 26 -4.35 10.65 11.18
CA SER A 26 -5.60 9.88 11.27
C SER A 26 -5.74 9.14 12.61
N GLY A 27 -6.99 8.78 12.92
CA GLY A 27 -7.35 8.03 14.12
C GLY A 27 -6.66 6.66 14.20
N LYS A 28 -6.37 6.22 15.43
CA LYS A 28 -5.66 4.97 15.74
C LYS A 28 -6.54 4.15 16.68
N PRO A 29 -7.63 3.52 16.18
CA PRO A 29 -8.63 2.87 17.02
C PRO A 29 -8.05 1.68 17.80
N PRO A 30 -8.64 1.29 18.94
CA PRO A 30 -8.24 0.06 19.63
C PRO A 30 -8.38 -1.17 18.74
N SER A 31 -7.46 -2.11 18.89
CA SER A 31 -7.53 -3.41 18.23
C SER A 31 -8.58 -4.34 18.81
N SER A 32 -8.93 -5.35 18.02
CA SER A 32 -9.71 -6.52 18.42
C SER A 32 -8.88 -7.79 18.27
N ALA A 33 -9.36 -8.90 18.83
CA ALA A 33 -8.66 -10.18 18.82
C ALA A 33 -8.42 -10.77 17.41
N ASP A 34 -9.23 -10.36 16.43
CA ASP A 34 -9.13 -10.76 15.02
C ASP A 34 -8.41 -9.73 14.15
N HIS A 35 -7.95 -8.61 14.72
CA HIS A 35 -7.29 -7.52 14.00
C HIS A 35 -8.16 -6.79 12.95
N GLU A 36 -9.49 -7.01 12.93
CA GLU A 36 -10.41 -6.41 11.95
C GLU A 36 -10.30 -4.89 11.80
N PRO A 37 -10.13 -4.10 12.90
CA PRO A 37 -9.99 -2.65 12.82
C PRO A 37 -8.84 -2.18 11.93
N TYR A 38 -7.86 -3.04 11.62
CA TYR A 38 -6.71 -2.74 10.78
C TYR A 38 -6.64 -3.60 9.50
N SER A 39 -7.71 -4.36 9.20
CA SER A 39 -7.85 -5.07 7.93
C SER A 39 -7.96 -4.11 6.75
N MET A 40 -7.52 -4.51 5.56
CA MET A 40 -7.62 -3.69 4.35
C MET A 40 -9.07 -3.32 4.04
N ARG A 41 -10.04 -4.18 4.39
CA ARG A 41 -11.47 -3.91 4.26
C ARG A 41 -11.92 -2.79 5.18
N ALA A 42 -11.47 -2.77 6.43
CA ALA A 42 -11.83 -1.72 7.37
C ALA A 42 -11.21 -0.38 6.96
N ILE A 43 -9.95 -0.37 6.51
CA ILE A 43 -9.29 0.83 5.96
C ILE A 43 -10.01 1.32 4.70
N ALA A 44 -10.46 0.41 3.82
CA ALA A 44 -11.21 0.73 2.61
C ALA A 44 -12.56 1.41 2.90
N ARG A 45 -13.28 0.94 3.94
CA ARG A 45 -14.55 1.57 4.36
C ARG A 45 -14.36 3.04 4.73
N ASP A 46 -13.27 3.40 5.42
CA ASP A 46 -12.97 4.81 5.73
C ASP A 46 -12.83 5.63 4.46
N GLN A 47 -12.16 5.11 3.43
CA GLN A 47 -11.94 5.86 2.19
C GLN A 47 -13.27 6.12 1.47
N ILE A 48 -14.19 5.16 1.49
CA ILE A 48 -15.54 5.34 0.95
C ILE A 48 -16.30 6.41 1.75
N GLU A 49 -16.27 6.34 3.08
CA GLU A 49 -16.96 7.31 3.94
C GLU A 49 -16.40 8.73 3.77
N VAL A 50 -15.08 8.89 3.67
CA VAL A 50 -14.43 10.17 3.34
C VAL A 50 -14.94 10.69 2.01
N MET A 51 -14.87 9.89 0.94
CA MET A 51 -15.27 10.34 -0.40
C MET A 51 -16.77 10.69 -0.46
N ARG A 52 -17.65 9.90 0.16
CA ARG A 52 -19.07 10.22 0.28
C ARG A 52 -19.32 11.50 1.06
N SER A 53 -18.60 11.72 2.17
CA SER A 53 -18.72 12.96 2.95
C SER A 53 -18.31 14.21 2.17
N LEU A 54 -17.42 14.05 1.19
CA LEU A 54 -16.98 15.10 0.26
C LEU A 54 -17.89 15.22 -0.99
N GLY A 55 -18.94 14.40 -1.09
CA GLY A 55 -19.91 14.43 -2.20
C GLY A 55 -19.52 13.61 -3.43
N HIS A 56 -18.61 12.64 -3.27
CA HIS A 56 -18.12 11.80 -4.36
C HIS A 56 -18.55 10.33 -4.18
N GLU A 57 -19.58 9.91 -4.92
CA GLU A 57 -20.07 8.51 -4.89
C GLU A 57 -19.25 7.55 -5.75
N ARG A 58 -18.56 8.08 -6.76
CA ARG A 58 -17.68 7.31 -7.66
C ARG A 58 -16.41 8.08 -7.90
N PHE A 59 -15.27 7.41 -7.88
CA PHE A 59 -13.97 8.07 -7.98
C PHE A 59 -12.90 7.19 -8.63
N HIS A 60 -11.81 7.82 -9.07
CA HIS A 60 -10.57 7.12 -9.38
C HIS A 60 -9.82 6.84 -8.08
N LEU A 61 -9.20 5.67 -7.97
CA LEU A 61 -8.48 5.28 -6.77
C LEU A 61 -7.04 4.92 -7.11
N VAL A 62 -6.11 5.59 -6.45
CA VAL A 62 -4.66 5.42 -6.66
C VAL A 62 -4.04 5.08 -5.32
N GLY A 63 -3.37 3.93 -5.24
CA GLY A 63 -2.71 3.48 -4.03
C GLY A 63 -1.27 3.06 -4.27
N HIS A 64 -0.45 3.18 -3.22
CA HIS A 64 0.91 2.65 -3.13
C HIS A 64 1.06 1.88 -1.82
N ASP A 65 1.83 0.79 -1.85
CA ASP A 65 2.08 -0.08 -0.69
C ASP A 65 0.78 -0.46 0.06
N ARG A 66 0.65 -0.16 1.36
CA ARG A 66 -0.58 -0.38 2.15
C ARG A 66 -1.82 0.26 1.52
N GLY A 67 -1.67 1.46 0.96
CA GLY A 67 -2.74 2.16 0.26
C GLY A 67 -3.18 1.44 -1.02
N ALA A 68 -2.26 0.78 -1.73
CA ALA A 68 -2.62 -0.07 -2.87
C ALA A 68 -3.37 -1.33 -2.44
N ARG A 69 -3.04 -1.89 -1.26
CA ARG A 69 -3.73 -3.06 -0.70
C ARG A 69 -5.16 -2.74 -0.28
N CYS A 70 -5.33 -1.63 0.41
CA CYS A 70 -6.64 -1.04 0.68
C CYS A 70 -7.41 -0.79 -0.63
N ALA A 71 -6.75 -0.25 -1.66
CA ALA A 71 -7.41 0.14 -2.90
C ALA A 71 -7.97 -1.05 -3.69
N TYR A 72 -7.22 -2.15 -3.83
CA TYR A 72 -7.75 -3.32 -4.54
C TYR A 72 -8.86 -4.01 -3.74
N ARG A 73 -8.74 -4.07 -2.41
CA ARG A 73 -9.80 -4.61 -1.54
C ARG A 73 -11.09 -3.80 -1.69
N LEU A 74 -11.00 -2.47 -1.72
CA LEU A 74 -12.12 -1.57 -1.99
C LEU A 74 -12.77 -1.89 -3.36
N ALA A 75 -11.95 -2.02 -4.40
CA ALA A 75 -12.45 -2.29 -5.75
C ALA A 75 -13.10 -3.68 -5.91
N LEU A 76 -12.69 -4.68 -5.11
CA LEU A 76 -13.32 -6.01 -5.04
C LEU A 76 -14.64 -5.99 -4.25
N ASP A 77 -14.66 -5.28 -3.13
CA ASP A 77 -15.83 -5.25 -2.25
C ASP A 77 -16.95 -4.34 -2.80
N GLU A 78 -16.58 -3.23 -3.46
CA GLU A 78 -17.49 -2.17 -3.91
C GLU A 78 -17.21 -1.76 -5.38
N PRO A 79 -17.40 -2.68 -6.36
CA PRO A 79 -16.99 -2.47 -7.75
C PRO A 79 -17.66 -1.28 -8.44
N ALA A 80 -18.84 -0.86 -7.98
CA ALA A 80 -19.57 0.29 -8.54
C ALA A 80 -18.92 1.65 -8.18
N VAL A 81 -18.14 1.70 -7.10
CA VAL A 81 -17.56 2.93 -6.53
C VAL A 81 -16.27 3.32 -7.26
N VAL A 82 -15.41 2.35 -7.57
CA VAL A 82 -14.12 2.60 -8.22
C VAL A 82 -14.26 2.60 -9.73
N THR A 83 -13.90 3.70 -10.37
CA THR A 83 -14.02 3.86 -11.83
C THR A 83 -12.74 3.46 -12.57
N ARG A 84 -11.58 3.64 -11.94
CA ARG A 84 -10.25 3.24 -12.40
C ARG A 84 -9.37 3.02 -11.17
N LEU A 85 -8.62 1.92 -11.16
CA LEU A 85 -7.73 1.56 -10.06
C LEU A 85 -6.27 1.67 -10.52
N THR A 86 -5.43 2.34 -9.74
CA THR A 86 -3.98 2.23 -9.85
C THR A 86 -3.40 1.62 -8.58
N VAL A 87 -2.63 0.55 -8.76
CA VAL A 87 -1.88 -0.12 -7.70
C VAL A 87 -0.39 0.02 -7.97
N MET A 88 0.38 0.43 -6.95
CA MET A 88 1.82 0.67 -7.08
C MET A 88 2.63 -0.20 -6.13
N ASP A 89 3.56 -0.96 -6.72
CA ASP A 89 4.59 -1.77 -6.10
C ASP A 89 4.13 -2.82 -5.07
N VAL A 90 2.95 -3.37 -5.28
CA VAL A 90 2.42 -4.50 -4.49
C VAL A 90 1.75 -5.54 -5.37
N VAL A 91 1.65 -6.75 -4.83
CA VAL A 91 0.75 -7.81 -5.27
C VAL A 91 -0.27 -8.09 -4.15
N PRO A 92 -1.42 -8.74 -4.42
CA PRO A 92 -2.43 -9.04 -3.39
C PRO A 92 -1.85 -9.80 -2.19
N VAL A 93 -2.45 -9.64 -1.01
CA VAL A 93 -1.95 -10.21 0.25
C VAL A 93 -1.88 -11.74 0.19
N GLY A 94 -2.88 -12.39 -0.41
CA GLY A 94 -2.88 -13.83 -0.68
C GLY A 94 -1.62 -14.29 -1.43
N ASP A 95 -1.27 -13.57 -2.51
CA ASP A 95 -0.10 -13.85 -3.36
C ASP A 95 1.24 -13.58 -2.67
N VAL A 96 1.26 -12.71 -1.66
CA VAL A 96 2.43 -12.51 -0.79
C VAL A 96 2.66 -13.73 0.08
N TYR A 97 1.66 -14.16 0.85
CA TYR A 97 1.83 -15.27 1.80
C TYR A 97 1.95 -16.64 1.11
N ASN A 98 1.31 -16.84 -0.04
CA ASN A 98 1.50 -18.05 -0.85
C ASN A 98 2.94 -18.18 -1.41
N ARG A 99 3.72 -17.08 -1.40
CA ARG A 99 5.12 -17.03 -1.84
C ARG A 99 6.13 -17.15 -0.71
N ALA A 100 5.72 -17.46 0.53
CA ALA A 100 6.56 -17.42 1.75
C ALA A 100 7.71 -18.46 1.83
N ASP A 101 8.51 -18.57 0.77
CA ASP A 101 9.71 -19.40 0.67
C ASP A 101 10.94 -18.74 1.33
N LYS A 102 12.12 -19.36 1.16
CA LYS A 102 13.39 -18.86 1.68
C LYS A 102 13.72 -17.45 1.17
N ALA A 103 13.48 -17.17 -0.10
CA ALA A 103 13.82 -15.89 -0.70
C ALA A 103 12.92 -14.79 -0.13
N PHE A 104 11.61 -15.05 -0.03
CA PHE A 104 10.66 -14.15 0.61
C PHE A 104 11.03 -13.88 2.07
N SER A 105 11.22 -14.93 2.86
CA SER A 105 11.45 -14.83 4.31
C SER A 105 12.69 -14.02 4.68
N LEU A 106 13.73 -14.05 3.84
CA LEU A 106 14.98 -13.31 4.09
C LEU A 106 14.96 -11.90 3.50
N SER A 107 14.35 -11.71 2.32
CA SER A 107 14.39 -10.43 1.61
C SER A 107 13.23 -9.49 1.97
N TYR A 108 12.15 -10.03 2.52
CA TYR A 108 10.96 -9.28 2.93
C TYR A 108 10.55 -9.61 4.38
N TRP A 109 11.55 -9.86 5.23
CA TRP A 109 11.43 -10.25 6.64
C TRP A 109 10.55 -9.33 7.48
N VAL A 110 10.43 -8.05 7.10
CA VAL A 110 9.59 -7.05 7.79
C VAL A 110 8.13 -7.50 7.88
N TRP A 111 7.63 -8.26 6.91
CA TRP A 111 6.27 -8.84 6.96
C TRP A 111 6.10 -9.78 8.14
N SER A 112 7.00 -10.76 8.28
CA SER A 112 6.95 -11.73 9.38
C SER A 112 7.25 -11.09 10.74
N PHE A 113 8.16 -10.12 10.77
CA PHE A 113 8.50 -9.41 12.00
C PHE A 113 7.32 -8.58 12.52
N LEU A 114 6.70 -7.75 11.67
CA LEU A 114 5.60 -6.88 12.08
C LEU A 114 4.31 -7.66 12.38
N ALA A 115 4.11 -8.82 11.76
CA ALA A 115 3.00 -9.72 12.06
C ALA A 115 3.20 -10.57 13.33
N ALA A 116 4.36 -10.53 13.98
CA ALA A 116 4.62 -11.34 15.17
C ALA A 116 3.68 -10.94 16.35
N PRO A 117 3.38 -11.86 17.29
CA PRO A 117 2.47 -11.59 18.40
C PRO A 117 2.83 -10.36 19.22
N ALA A 118 1.81 -9.60 19.60
CA ALA A 118 1.98 -8.41 20.43
C ALA A 118 2.52 -8.74 21.83
N PRO A 119 3.31 -7.86 22.46
CA PRO A 119 3.84 -6.61 21.93
C PRO A 119 5.31 -6.77 21.45
N VAL A 120 5.67 -7.90 20.80
CA VAL A 120 7.07 -8.17 20.43
C VAL A 120 7.60 -7.12 19.45
N PRO A 121 7.05 -6.95 18.24
CA PRO A 121 7.58 -5.98 17.30
C PRO A 121 7.48 -4.54 17.83
N GLU A 122 6.39 -4.22 18.52
CA GLU A 122 6.19 -2.91 19.15
C GLU A 122 7.34 -2.56 20.09
N ARG A 123 7.73 -3.48 21.00
CA ARG A 123 8.84 -3.24 21.94
C ARG A 123 10.19 -3.05 21.26
N PHE A 124 10.44 -3.78 20.17
CA PHE A 124 11.69 -3.61 19.41
C PHE A 124 11.75 -2.26 18.69
N ILE A 125 10.63 -1.85 18.08
CA ILE A 125 10.54 -0.59 17.36
C ILE A 125 10.59 0.59 18.34
N ASP A 126 9.86 0.52 19.46
CA ASP A 126 9.88 1.57 20.49
C ASP A 126 11.29 1.81 21.05
N ALA A 127 12.09 0.75 21.18
CA ALA A 127 13.47 0.85 21.65
C ALA A 127 14.40 1.52 20.62
N ALA A 128 14.13 1.38 19.32
CA ALA A 128 15.02 1.85 18.27
C ALA A 128 14.26 2.16 16.96
N PRO A 129 13.38 3.18 16.93
CA PRO A 129 12.50 3.41 15.78
C PRO A 129 13.28 3.81 14.53
N ALA A 130 14.40 4.51 14.72
CA ALA A 130 15.30 4.87 13.63
C ALA A 130 15.88 3.63 12.93
N VAL A 131 16.15 2.52 13.63
CA VAL A 131 16.75 1.34 12.97
C VAL A 131 15.86 0.80 11.85
N LEU A 132 14.55 0.71 12.10
CA LEU A 132 13.60 0.23 11.09
C LEU A 132 13.37 1.26 9.98
N VAL A 133 13.12 2.52 10.35
CA VAL A 133 12.86 3.60 9.38
C VAL A 133 14.06 3.81 8.46
N ASP A 134 15.25 3.88 9.04
CA ASP A 134 16.51 4.08 8.32
C ASP A 134 16.78 2.91 7.39
N PHE A 135 16.60 1.67 7.86
CA PHE A 135 16.72 0.50 7.00
C PHE A 135 15.81 0.59 5.77
N MET A 136 14.53 0.93 5.93
CA MET A 136 13.60 1.04 4.80
C MET A 136 13.99 2.18 3.84
N LEU A 137 14.29 3.37 4.38
CA LEU A 137 14.60 4.54 3.56
C LEU A 137 15.99 4.50 2.93
N ASP A 138 16.92 3.69 3.45
CA ASP A 138 18.27 3.54 2.91
C ASP A 138 18.38 2.35 1.93
N THR A 139 17.46 1.37 1.98
CA THR A 139 17.58 0.13 1.19
C THR A 139 16.49 -0.10 0.14
N TRP A 140 15.31 0.51 0.30
CA TRP A 140 14.20 0.33 -0.64
C TRP A 140 14.15 1.33 -1.80
N PRO A 141 14.70 2.57 -1.71
CA PRO A 141 14.84 3.41 -2.89
C PRO A 141 16.08 3.06 -3.70
N GLU A 142 16.09 3.46 -4.97
CA GLU A 142 17.28 3.46 -5.82
C GLU A 142 17.79 4.88 -6.14
N VAL A 143 16.89 5.86 -6.14
CA VAL A 143 17.25 7.25 -6.38
C VAL A 143 17.96 7.81 -5.14
N LYS A 144 19.21 8.24 -5.33
CA LYS A 144 19.98 8.92 -4.28
C LYS A 144 19.23 10.16 -3.82
N ASP A 145 19.28 10.41 -2.52
CA ASP A 145 18.66 11.58 -1.90
C ASP A 145 17.14 11.70 -2.16
N ALA A 146 16.47 10.58 -2.47
CA ALA A 146 15.00 10.53 -2.60
C ALA A 146 14.30 11.01 -1.31
N PHE A 147 14.95 10.81 -0.17
CA PHE A 147 14.51 11.21 1.16
C PHE A 147 15.46 12.22 1.81
N PRO A 148 15.28 13.53 1.54
CA PRO A 148 15.95 14.58 2.28
C PRO A 148 15.72 14.48 3.79
N ALA A 149 16.60 15.11 4.58
CA ALA A 149 16.61 15.00 6.03
C ALA A 149 15.26 15.38 6.68
N GLU A 150 14.56 16.38 6.13
CA GLU A 150 13.25 16.83 6.58
C GLU A 150 12.16 15.77 6.35
N VAL A 151 12.20 15.07 5.21
CA VAL A 151 11.26 13.99 4.88
C VAL A 151 11.52 12.78 5.78
N ARG A 152 12.79 12.42 5.95
CA ARG A 152 13.22 11.35 6.86
C ARG A 152 12.79 11.63 8.30
N ALA A 153 12.94 12.87 8.75
CA ALA A 153 12.51 13.29 10.08
C ALA A 153 10.98 13.21 10.25
N ALA A 154 10.21 13.54 9.21
CA ALA A 154 8.76 13.41 9.22
C ALA A 154 8.33 11.94 9.37
N TYR A 155 8.94 11.00 8.64
CA TYR A 155 8.66 9.57 8.79
C TYR A 155 9.10 9.04 10.15
N LEU A 156 10.31 9.38 10.61
CA LEU A 156 10.81 8.96 11.92
C LEU A 156 9.92 9.47 13.08
N LYS A 157 9.35 10.68 12.95
CA LYS A 157 8.41 11.21 13.95
C LYS A 157 7.20 10.29 14.14
N GLN A 158 6.67 9.72 13.06
CA GLN A 158 5.52 8.81 13.12
C GLN A 158 5.86 7.50 13.85
N PHE A 159 7.04 6.94 13.61
CA PHE A 159 7.51 5.73 14.30
C PHE A 159 7.93 5.95 15.77
N ARG A 160 7.91 7.19 16.26
CA ARG A 160 8.10 7.50 17.68
C ARG A 160 6.78 7.53 18.47
N ASP A 161 5.64 7.46 17.78
CA ASP A 161 4.34 7.31 18.42
C ASP A 161 4.02 5.83 18.59
N PRO A 162 3.95 5.30 19.83
CA PRO A 162 3.64 3.89 20.08
C PRO A 162 2.28 3.48 19.52
N ALA A 163 1.32 4.40 19.42
CA ALA A 163 0.01 4.11 18.82
C ALA A 163 0.14 3.86 17.32
N THR A 164 0.99 4.62 16.61
CA THR A 164 1.30 4.38 15.20
C THR A 164 1.99 3.04 15.02
N VAL A 165 3.01 2.75 15.84
CA VAL A 165 3.76 1.48 15.78
C VAL A 165 2.83 0.29 16.01
N HIS A 166 1.94 0.37 17.01
CA HIS A 166 0.94 -0.66 17.28
C HIS A 166 -0.01 -0.84 16.10
N ALA A 167 -0.55 0.25 15.55
CA ALA A 167 -1.43 0.20 14.39
C ALA A 167 -0.75 -0.46 13.18
N ILE A 168 0.51 -0.12 12.90
CA ILE A 168 1.30 -0.75 11.83
C ILE A 168 1.40 -2.26 12.08
N CYS A 169 1.76 -2.69 13.29
CA CYS A 169 1.87 -4.11 13.60
C CYS A 169 0.53 -4.84 13.42
N GLU A 170 -0.57 -4.24 13.86
CA GLU A 170 -1.92 -4.77 13.71
C GLU A 170 -2.35 -4.88 12.24
N GLU A 171 -1.95 -3.92 11.42
CA GLU A 171 -2.11 -3.96 9.98
C GLU A 171 -1.38 -5.15 9.34
N PHE A 172 -0.18 -5.52 9.82
CA PHE A 172 0.53 -6.72 9.36
C PHE A 172 -0.06 -8.02 9.94
N ARG A 173 -0.62 -8.00 11.14
CA ARG A 173 -1.35 -9.14 11.73
C ARG A 173 -2.65 -9.42 10.98
N ALA A 174 -3.42 -8.38 10.64
CA ALA A 174 -4.60 -8.50 9.80
C ALA A 174 -4.23 -9.02 8.40
N ALA A 175 -3.12 -8.56 7.83
CA ALA A 175 -2.60 -9.08 6.57
C ALA A 175 -2.32 -10.60 6.64
N ALA A 176 -1.68 -11.06 7.73
CA ALA A 176 -1.34 -12.47 7.94
C ALA A 176 -2.52 -13.38 8.24
N THR A 177 -3.70 -12.81 8.52
CA THR A 177 -4.88 -13.55 8.98
C THR A 177 -6.08 -13.19 8.10
N LEU A 178 -6.87 -12.20 8.51
CA LEU A 178 -8.12 -11.82 7.85
C LEU A 178 -7.95 -11.47 6.37
N ASP A 179 -6.99 -10.61 6.01
CA ASP A 179 -6.87 -10.17 4.61
C ASP A 179 -6.38 -11.33 3.71
N TYR A 180 -5.51 -12.20 4.23
CA TYR A 180 -5.13 -13.44 3.54
C TYR A 180 -6.34 -14.33 3.29
N GLU A 181 -7.14 -14.62 4.32
CA GLU A 181 -8.34 -15.45 4.20
C GLU A 181 -9.36 -14.85 3.23
N GLN A 182 -9.52 -13.52 3.24
CA GLN A 182 -10.41 -12.82 2.33
C GLN A 182 -9.91 -12.85 0.88
N ASP A 183 -8.61 -12.72 0.64
CA ASP A 183 -8.03 -12.84 -0.70
C ASP A 183 -8.22 -14.27 -1.23
N GLU A 184 -7.91 -15.29 -0.43
CA GLU A 184 -8.06 -16.68 -0.87
C GLU A 184 -9.54 -17.06 -1.11
N ALA A 185 -10.47 -16.50 -0.34
CA ALA A 185 -11.91 -16.71 -0.58
C ALA A 185 -12.41 -16.06 -1.89
N ASP A 186 -11.79 -14.96 -2.31
CA ASP A 186 -12.16 -14.24 -3.53
C ASP A 186 -11.42 -14.76 -4.78
N ARG A 187 -10.28 -15.44 -4.61
CA ARG A 187 -9.45 -15.94 -5.70
C ARG A 187 -10.25 -16.84 -6.66
N GLY A 188 -10.34 -16.42 -7.92
CA GLY A 188 -11.10 -17.12 -8.96
C GLY A 188 -12.63 -17.01 -8.83
N VAL A 189 -13.14 -16.28 -7.83
CA VAL A 189 -14.57 -16.08 -7.56
C VAL A 189 -14.98 -14.63 -7.83
N ARG A 190 -14.20 -13.66 -7.34
CA ARG A 190 -14.40 -12.22 -7.59
C ARG A 190 -13.27 -11.66 -8.44
N ARG A 191 -13.58 -10.59 -9.18
CA ARG A 191 -12.64 -9.85 -10.03
C ARG A 191 -12.86 -8.35 -9.87
N ILE A 192 -11.80 -7.57 -10.04
CA ILE A 192 -11.85 -6.12 -10.10
C ILE A 192 -12.45 -5.74 -11.46
N GLU A 193 -13.64 -5.14 -11.44
CA GLU A 193 -14.43 -4.84 -12.64
C GLU A 193 -13.92 -3.60 -13.41
N CYS A 194 -13.32 -2.64 -12.70
CA CYS A 194 -12.79 -1.43 -13.33
C CYS A 194 -11.39 -1.68 -13.95
N PRO A 195 -10.96 -0.87 -14.93
CA PRO A 195 -9.61 -0.94 -15.48
C PRO A 195 -8.55 -0.75 -14.39
N VAL A 196 -7.45 -1.51 -14.47
CA VAL A 196 -6.34 -1.51 -13.53
C VAL A 196 -5.04 -1.05 -14.20
N LEU A 197 -4.37 -0.08 -13.60
CA LEU A 197 -2.98 0.26 -13.86
C LEU A 197 -2.10 -0.32 -12.77
N PHE A 198 -1.15 -1.17 -13.13
CA PHE A 198 -0.14 -1.69 -12.22
C PHE A 198 1.25 -1.14 -12.56
N LEU A 199 1.86 -0.43 -11.62
CA LEU A 199 3.24 0.05 -11.72
C LEU A 199 4.07 -0.63 -10.63
N TRP A 200 5.25 -1.13 -10.97
CA TRP A 200 6.15 -1.71 -9.97
C TRP A 200 7.59 -1.28 -10.20
N SER A 201 8.39 -1.33 -9.15
CA SER A 201 9.81 -1.07 -9.17
C SER A 201 10.52 -2.13 -9.99
N GLN A 202 11.25 -1.73 -11.04
CA GLN A 202 11.96 -2.63 -11.92
C GLN A 202 13.00 -3.50 -11.19
N ARG A 203 13.50 -3.03 -10.05
CA ARG A 203 14.54 -3.67 -9.25
C ARG A 203 14.14 -3.89 -7.80
N GLY A 204 12.88 -3.61 -7.47
CA GLY A 204 12.29 -3.82 -6.16
C GLY A 204 11.94 -5.28 -5.90
N GLN A 205 11.31 -5.52 -4.76
CA GLN A 205 11.01 -6.87 -4.28
C GLN A 205 9.99 -7.58 -5.17
N VAL A 206 9.00 -6.86 -5.71
CA VAL A 206 8.02 -7.41 -6.66
C VAL A 206 8.70 -8.02 -7.89
N ALA A 207 9.59 -7.26 -8.54
CA ALA A 207 10.31 -7.75 -9.73
C ALA A 207 11.29 -8.89 -9.43
N LYS A 208 11.81 -8.99 -8.18
CA LYS A 208 12.75 -10.04 -7.77
C LYS A 208 12.05 -11.34 -7.35
N LEU A 209 10.85 -11.24 -6.78
CA LEU A 209 10.14 -12.38 -6.19
C LEU A 209 9.16 -13.05 -7.15
N TYR A 210 8.70 -12.31 -8.16
CA TYR A 210 7.69 -12.75 -9.12
C TYR A 210 8.18 -12.56 -10.56
N ASP A 211 8.19 -13.64 -11.33
CA ASP A 211 8.68 -13.64 -12.72
C ASP A 211 7.73 -12.89 -13.68
N ASP A 212 6.42 -12.93 -13.41
CA ASP A 212 5.40 -12.16 -14.14
C ASP A 212 4.50 -11.38 -13.17
N PRO A 213 4.95 -10.22 -12.66
CA PRO A 213 4.15 -9.40 -11.76
C PRO A 213 2.81 -8.96 -12.37
N LEU A 214 2.78 -8.72 -13.68
CA LEU A 214 1.56 -8.29 -14.38
C LEU A 214 0.57 -9.46 -14.52
N GLY A 215 1.08 -10.68 -14.72
CA GLY A 215 0.32 -11.92 -14.73
C GLY A 215 -0.48 -12.14 -13.45
N ILE A 216 0.10 -11.84 -12.28
CA ILE A 216 -0.61 -11.93 -10.99
C ILE A 216 -1.87 -11.07 -11.03
N TRP A 217 -1.75 -9.80 -11.42
CA TRP A 217 -2.93 -8.92 -11.48
C TRP A 217 -3.96 -9.34 -12.54
N ARG A 218 -3.56 -10.03 -13.61
CA ARG A 218 -4.51 -10.61 -14.59
C ARG A 218 -5.34 -11.75 -14.00
N GLU A 219 -4.89 -12.38 -12.92
CA GLU A 219 -5.74 -13.32 -12.18
C GLU A 219 -6.89 -12.61 -11.45
N TRP A 220 -6.75 -11.31 -11.16
CA TRP A 220 -7.69 -10.51 -10.40
C TRP A 220 -8.54 -9.55 -11.24
N SER A 221 -8.17 -9.26 -12.50
CA SER A 221 -8.92 -8.38 -13.39
C SER A 221 -8.69 -8.73 -14.86
N ASP A 222 -9.69 -8.46 -15.69
CA ASP A 222 -9.64 -8.69 -17.14
C ASP A 222 -9.00 -7.53 -17.92
N ASP A 223 -8.98 -6.32 -17.35
CA ASP A 223 -8.38 -5.13 -17.95
C ASP A 223 -7.23 -4.63 -17.08
N VAL A 224 -6.07 -5.28 -17.24
CA VAL A 224 -4.83 -4.90 -16.55
C VAL A 224 -3.79 -4.45 -17.55
N ARG A 225 -3.28 -3.25 -17.34
CA ARG A 225 -2.12 -2.69 -18.04
C ARG A 225 -1.13 -2.15 -17.03
N GLY A 226 0.12 -2.05 -17.44
CA GLY A 226 1.16 -1.72 -16.47
C GLY A 226 2.55 -1.98 -16.99
N GLY A 227 3.53 -1.67 -16.15
CA GLY A 227 4.92 -1.91 -16.47
C GLY A 227 5.85 -1.54 -15.33
N PRO A 228 7.10 -2.01 -15.41
CA PRO A 228 8.12 -1.63 -14.45
C PRO A 228 8.49 -0.14 -14.61
N VAL A 229 8.82 0.50 -13.50
CA VAL A 229 9.38 1.85 -13.40
C VAL A 229 10.83 1.72 -12.94
N PRO A 230 11.82 2.38 -13.59
CA PRO A 230 13.24 2.19 -13.32
C PRO A 230 13.72 2.92 -12.04
N VAL A 231 13.02 2.70 -10.93
CA VAL A 231 13.30 3.26 -9.60
C VAL A 231 13.07 2.20 -8.53
N GLY A 232 13.34 2.53 -7.26
CA GLY A 232 13.03 1.68 -6.11
C GLY A 232 11.54 1.63 -5.76
N HIS A 233 11.25 1.21 -4.53
CA HIS A 233 9.89 0.98 -4.04
C HIS A 233 9.02 2.24 -4.04
N PHE A 234 9.61 3.42 -3.83
CA PHE A 234 8.87 4.66 -3.57
C PHE A 234 8.57 5.41 -4.87
N ILE A 235 7.86 4.74 -5.78
CA ILE A 235 7.61 5.20 -7.16
C ILE A 235 7.17 6.69 -7.23
N PRO A 236 6.18 7.18 -6.44
CA PRO A 236 5.75 8.57 -6.53
C PRO A 236 6.79 9.60 -6.04
N GLU A 237 7.76 9.19 -5.22
CA GLU A 237 8.83 10.05 -4.72
C GLU A 237 10.07 10.00 -5.60
N GLU A 238 10.38 8.82 -6.15
CA GLU A 238 11.56 8.58 -6.98
C GLU A 238 11.36 8.91 -8.46
N ALA A 239 10.15 8.79 -8.99
CA ALA A 239 9.83 9.05 -10.40
C ALA A 239 8.58 9.94 -10.60
N PRO A 240 8.43 11.07 -9.89
CA PRO A 240 7.18 11.83 -9.84
C PRO A 240 6.67 12.24 -11.24
N GLU A 241 7.52 12.68 -12.16
CA GLU A 241 7.10 13.09 -13.50
C GLU A 241 6.64 11.89 -14.36
N GLN A 242 7.25 10.73 -14.19
CA GLN A 242 6.81 9.50 -14.86
C GLN A 242 5.49 9.01 -14.26
N THR A 243 5.39 8.98 -12.93
CA THR A 243 4.16 8.61 -12.21
C THR A 243 3.00 9.51 -12.62
N THR A 244 3.17 10.83 -12.59
CA THR A 244 2.14 11.78 -13.02
C THR A 244 1.71 11.54 -14.45
N ARG A 245 2.65 11.37 -15.40
CA ARG A 245 2.27 11.11 -16.81
C ARG A 245 1.46 9.83 -16.96
N GLN A 246 1.90 8.74 -16.33
CA GLN A 246 1.21 7.45 -16.40
C GLN A 246 -0.19 7.53 -15.77
N LEU A 247 -0.33 8.22 -14.64
CA LEU A 247 -1.63 8.47 -14.02
C LEU A 247 -2.52 9.34 -14.92
N LEU A 248 -2.02 10.47 -15.42
CA LEU A 248 -2.79 11.37 -16.28
C LEU A 248 -3.22 10.68 -17.58
N ASP A 249 -2.41 9.80 -18.15
CA ASP A 249 -2.76 9.03 -19.35
C ASP A 249 -3.77 7.93 -19.07
N PHE A 250 -3.68 7.29 -17.90
CA PHE A 250 -4.56 6.20 -17.50
C PHE A 250 -5.95 6.68 -17.05
N LEU A 251 -5.99 7.79 -16.32
CA LEU A 251 -7.20 8.30 -15.66
C LEU A 251 -8.18 9.02 -16.61
N LYS A 252 -7.79 9.25 -17.87
CA LYS A 252 -8.64 9.88 -18.90
C LYS A 252 -9.93 9.11 -19.16
#